data_AF-A0A2X3E2D6-F1
#
_entry.id   AF-A0A2X3E2D6-F1
#
_cell.length_a   1.000
_cell.length_b   1.000
_cell.length_c   1.000
_cell.angle_alpha   90.00
_cell.angle_beta   90.00
_cell.angle_gamma   90.00
#
_symmetry.space_group_name_H-M   'P 1'
#
loop_
_entity.id
_entity.type
_entity.pdbx_description
1 polymer ?
#
loop_
_entity_poly.entity_id
_entity_poly.type
_entity_poly.pdbx_seq_one_letter_code
_entity_poly.pdbx_strand_id
1 'polypeptide(L)'
;MDAIDVVRGGGAVRYGPQSVGGVVNFVTRTIPQDFGIEAGVEGQLSPTSSQNNPKETHNLMVGGTADNGFGTALLYSGTRGSDWREHSATRIDDLMLKSKYAPNEVHTFNSLLQYYDGEADMPGGLFSRGLQRRPLAVHAPLRSFLGASQAGKPRLSVPAGQPA
;
A
#
# COMPACT_ATOMS: atom_id res chain seq x y z
N MET A 1 5.32 3.91 -0.12
CA MET A 1 5.59 3.72 1.33
C MET A 1 6.93 4.34 1.67
N ASP A 2 7.19 4.60 2.95
CA ASP A 2 8.47 5.14 3.44
C ASP A 2 9.33 4.04 4.04
N ALA A 3 8.73 3.20 4.89
CA ALA A 3 9.40 2.08 5.53
C ALA A 3 8.44 0.90 5.75
N ILE A 4 9.02 -0.29 5.89
CA ILE A 4 8.32 -1.51 6.32
C ILE A 4 8.98 -1.95 7.63
N ASP A 5 8.21 -1.96 8.72
CA ASP A 5 8.68 -2.34 10.05
C ASP A 5 8.16 -3.74 10.41
N VAL A 6 9.06 -4.65 10.77
CA VAL A 6 8.77 -6.05 11.07
C VAL A 6 9.21 -6.38 12.50
N VAL A 7 8.24 -6.40 13.41
CA VAL A 7 8.44 -6.71 14.82
C VAL A 7 8.14 -8.20 15.06
N ARG A 8 9.16 -9.04 14.99
CA ARG A 8 9.03 -10.51 15.14
C ARG A 8 8.67 -10.97 16.56
N GLY A 9 8.91 -10.14 17.58
CA GLY A 9 8.63 -10.46 18.99
C GLY A 9 8.49 -9.19 19.84
N GLY A 10 7.80 -9.29 20.98
CA GLY A 10 7.57 -8.16 21.91
C GLY A 10 6.45 -7.19 21.51
N GLY A 11 5.98 -7.21 20.25
CA GLY A 11 4.87 -6.38 19.77
C GLY A 11 3.48 -6.81 20.24
N ALA A 12 3.33 -8.06 20.69
CA ALA A 12 2.03 -8.67 21.02
C ALA A 12 1.26 -7.97 22.15
N VAL A 13 1.94 -7.19 23.00
CA VAL A 13 1.30 -6.42 24.07
C VAL A 13 0.52 -5.21 23.53
N ARG A 14 1.01 -4.59 22.45
CA ARG A 14 0.42 -3.37 21.87
C ARG A 14 -0.35 -3.62 20.58
N TYR A 15 -0.14 -4.77 19.95
CA TYR A 15 -0.70 -5.12 18.66
C TYR A 15 -1.26 -6.54 18.69
N GLY A 16 -2.52 -6.70 18.27
CA GLY A 16 -3.24 -7.97 18.21
C GLY A 16 -4.44 -7.85 17.25
N PRO A 17 -5.23 -8.92 17.03
CA PRO A 17 -5.22 -10.22 17.73
C PRO A 17 -4.32 -11.31 17.09
N GLN A 18 -3.85 -11.13 15.84
CA GLN A 18 -3.05 -12.14 15.12
C GLN A 18 -1.54 -11.98 15.32
N SER A 19 -1.09 -11.89 16.57
CA SER A 19 0.29 -11.53 16.92
C SER A 19 1.28 -12.71 17.01
N VAL A 20 0.84 -13.94 16.75
CA VAL A 20 1.68 -15.16 16.85
C VAL A 20 2.89 -15.09 15.91
N GLY A 21 2.73 -14.52 14.72
CA GLY A 21 3.80 -14.32 13.74
C GLY A 21 4.58 -13.01 13.90
N GLY A 22 4.33 -12.25 14.97
CA GLY A 22 4.81 -10.88 15.11
C GLY A 22 3.86 -9.86 14.45
N VAL A 23 4.37 -8.65 14.22
CA VAL A 23 3.62 -7.51 13.68
C VAL A 23 4.37 -6.93 12.49
N VAL A 24 3.67 -6.71 11.39
CA VAL A 24 4.20 -5.99 10.22
C VAL A 24 3.45 -4.68 10.10
N ASN A 25 4.19 -3.57 10.10
CA ASN A 25 3.64 -2.23 9.96
C ASN A 25 4.18 -1.56 8.69
N PHE A 26 3.26 -1.06 7.87
CA PHE A 26 3.58 -0.34 6.64
C PHE A 26 3.49 1.17 6.92
N VAL A 27 4.64 1.84 6.91
CA VAL A 27 4.71 3.28 7.21
C VAL A 27 4.46 4.06 5.92
N THR A 28 3.38 4.82 5.90
CA THR A 28 3.04 5.72 4.78
C THR A 28 4.00 6.91 4.74
N ARG A 29 4.24 7.46 3.54
CA ARG A 29 5.14 8.62 3.35
C ARG A 29 4.76 9.77 4.31
N THR A 30 5.78 10.47 4.78
CA THR A 30 5.63 11.63 5.65
C THR A 30 5.04 12.79 4.86
N ILE A 31 4.36 13.71 5.57
CA ILE A 31 3.89 14.95 4.94
C ILE A 31 5.11 15.88 4.82
N PRO A 32 5.47 16.34 3.61
CA PRO A 32 6.55 17.31 3.42
C PRO A 32 6.35 18.57 4.26
N GLN A 33 7.44 19.18 4.75
CA GLN A 33 7.36 20.46 5.46
C GLN A 33 6.95 21.57 4.50
N ASP A 34 7.69 21.73 3.40
CA ASP A 34 7.30 22.59 2.29
C ASP A 34 6.51 21.82 1.24
N PHE A 35 5.85 22.52 0.33
CA PHE A 35 5.18 21.88 -0.81
C PHE A 35 6.17 21.06 -1.64
N GLY A 36 5.85 19.77 -1.84
CA GLY A 36 6.67 18.81 -2.57
C GLY A 36 5.81 17.85 -3.40
N ILE A 37 6.39 17.43 -4.53
CA ILE A 37 5.81 16.42 -5.42
C ILE A 37 6.88 15.38 -5.69
N GLU A 38 6.54 14.12 -5.53
CA GLU A 38 7.35 12.98 -5.93
C GLU A 38 6.53 12.04 -6.80
N ALA A 39 7.06 11.63 -7.94
CA ALA A 39 6.46 10.62 -8.80
C ALA A 39 7.48 9.55 -9.15
N GLY A 40 7.03 8.30 -9.24
CA GLY A 40 7.86 7.17 -9.64
C GLY A 40 7.06 6.19 -10.47
N VAL A 41 7.69 5.63 -11.50
CA VAL A 41 7.13 4.56 -12.32
C VAL A 41 8.15 3.44 -12.43
N GLU A 42 7.68 2.21 -12.31
CA GLU A 42 8.47 1.00 -12.51
C GLU A 42 7.76 0.08 -13.49
N GLY A 43 8.47 -0.33 -14.53
CA GLY A 43 8.00 -1.31 -15.50
C GLY A 43 8.77 -2.61 -15.39
N GLN A 44 8.06 -3.73 -15.35
CA GLN A 44 8.63 -5.08 -15.33
C GLN A 44 8.09 -5.87 -16.51
N LEU A 45 8.97 -6.64 -17.16
CA LEU A 45 8.61 -7.58 -18.21
C LEU A 45 9.39 -8.88 -17.97
N SER A 46 8.80 -10.01 -18.33
CA SER A 46 9.43 -11.33 -18.22
C SER A 46 9.72 -11.89 -19.62
N PRO A 47 10.93 -11.70 -20.18
CA PRO A 47 11.23 -12.05 -21.57
C PRO A 47 11.12 -13.56 -21.88
N THR A 48 11.30 -14.40 -20.86
CA THR A 48 11.21 -15.86 -20.98
C THR A 48 9.79 -16.40 -20.78
N SER A 49 8.82 -15.51 -20.53
CA SER A 49 7.41 -15.87 -20.37
C SER A 49 6.67 -15.89 -21.72
N SER A 50 5.59 -16.66 -21.80
CA SER A 50 4.56 -16.54 -22.84
C SER A 50 3.65 -15.33 -22.64
N GLN A 51 3.67 -14.71 -21.45
CA GLN A 51 2.95 -13.49 -21.14
C GLN A 51 3.73 -12.26 -21.62
N ASN A 52 3.12 -11.51 -22.52
CA ASN A 52 3.73 -10.31 -23.13
C ASN A 52 3.26 -8.99 -22.50
N ASN A 53 2.23 -9.04 -21.64
CA ASN A 53 1.75 -7.84 -20.96
C ASN A 53 2.77 -7.41 -19.88
N PRO A 54 3.35 -6.20 -19.96
CA PRO A 54 4.23 -5.70 -18.91
C PRO A 54 3.43 -5.42 -17.64
N LYS A 55 4.10 -5.48 -16.49
CA LYS A 55 3.58 -5.00 -15.22
C LYS A 55 4.13 -3.61 -14.94
N GLU A 56 3.26 -2.67 -14.68
CA GLU A 56 3.61 -1.29 -14.38
C GLU A 56 3.11 -0.91 -12.99
N THR A 57 3.98 -0.27 -12.22
CA THR A 57 3.65 0.26 -10.89
C THR A 57 3.96 1.74 -10.86
N HIS A 58 2.96 2.54 -10.52
CA HIS A 58 3.02 3.99 -10.42
C HIS A 58 2.87 4.40 -8.97
N ASN A 59 3.64 5.39 -8.55
CA ASN A 59 3.42 6.06 -7.29
C ASN A 59 3.52 7.58 -7.47
N LEU A 60 2.64 8.30 -6.79
CA LEU A 60 2.60 9.75 -6.76
C LEU A 60 2.39 10.20 -5.31
N MET A 61 3.20 11.15 -4.86
CA MET A 61 3.02 11.87 -3.61
C MET A 61 2.98 13.36 -3.92
N VAL A 62 1.96 14.02 -3.41
CA VAL A 62 1.84 15.48 -3.45
C VAL A 62 1.45 15.93 -2.06
N GLY A 63 2.25 16.79 -1.44
CA GLY A 63 1.94 17.26 -0.10
C GLY A 63 2.75 18.45 0.34
N GLY A 64 2.40 19.01 1.48
CA GLY A 64 3.09 20.14 2.08
C GLY A 64 2.43 20.54 3.39
N THR A 65 3.13 21.37 4.15
CA THR A 65 2.63 21.95 5.40
C THR A 65 2.56 23.46 5.26
N ALA A 66 1.39 24.03 5.55
CA ALA A 66 1.20 25.48 5.57
C ALA A 66 1.68 26.08 6.90
N ASP A 67 1.96 27.38 6.89
CA ASP A 67 2.48 28.12 8.05
C ASP A 67 1.53 28.08 9.28
N ASN A 68 0.25 27.78 9.06
CA ASN A 68 -0.74 27.60 10.13
C ASN A 68 -0.66 26.21 10.80
N GLY A 69 0.35 25.40 10.49
CA GLY A 69 0.56 24.06 11.03
C GLY A 69 -0.36 22.99 10.43
N PHE A 70 -1.11 23.31 9.36
CA PHE A 70 -1.89 22.34 8.60
C PHE A 70 -1.07 21.75 7.47
N GLY A 71 -0.76 20.47 7.58
CA GLY A 71 -0.11 19.68 6.54
C GLY A 71 -1.04 18.65 5.95
N THR A 72 -0.93 18.45 4.63
CA THR A 72 -1.64 17.38 3.94
C THR A 72 -0.76 16.76 2.87
N ALA A 73 -0.92 15.46 2.64
CA ALA A 73 -0.29 14.73 1.57
C ALA A 73 -1.29 13.77 0.94
N LEU A 74 -1.42 13.86 -0.37
CA LEU A 74 -2.08 12.88 -1.22
C LEU A 74 -1.03 11.85 -1.65
N LEU A 75 -1.33 10.58 -1.42
CA LEU A 75 -0.52 9.44 -1.83
C LEU A 75 -1.36 8.60 -2.78
N TYR A 76 -0.87 8.38 -3.98
CA TYR A 76 -1.47 7.47 -4.95
C TYR A 76 -0.47 6.37 -5.29
N SER A 77 -0.96 5.13 -5.35
CA SER A 77 -0.21 3.98 -5.83
C SER A 77 -1.11 3.18 -6.78
N GLY A 78 -0.67 3.03 -8.02
CA GLY A 78 -1.37 2.29 -9.06
C GLY A 78 -0.56 1.09 -9.52
N THR A 79 -1.18 -0.09 -9.65
CA THR A 79 -0.58 -1.22 -10.37
C THR A 79 -1.45 -1.55 -11.58
N ARG A 80 -0.82 -1.79 -12.73
CA ARG A 80 -1.47 -2.22 -13.97
C ARG A 80 -0.66 -3.33 -14.64
N GLY A 81 -1.34 -4.25 -15.33
CA GLY A 81 -0.69 -5.23 -16.20
C GLY A 81 -0.65 -6.65 -15.63
N SER A 82 0.29 -7.47 -16.10
CA SER A 82 0.37 -8.90 -15.77
C SER A 82 1.77 -9.29 -15.32
N ASP A 83 1.86 -10.31 -14.46
CA ASP A 83 3.14 -10.91 -14.07
C ASP A 83 3.65 -11.89 -15.13
N TRP A 84 4.57 -12.79 -14.77
CA TRP A 84 5.11 -13.79 -15.69
C TRP A 84 4.14 -14.94 -16.01
N ARG A 85 2.98 -15.06 -15.35
CA ARG A 85 1.97 -16.10 -15.62
C ARG A 85 0.90 -15.57 -16.57
N GLU A 86 0.30 -16.46 -17.35
CA GLU A 86 -0.93 -16.14 -18.05
C GLU A 86 -2.09 -15.92 -17.04
N HIS A 87 -3.11 -15.15 -17.42
CA HIS A 87 -4.28 -14.83 -16.58
C HIS A 87 -3.94 -14.23 -15.20
N SER A 88 -3.05 -13.24 -15.20
CA SER A 88 -2.66 -12.44 -14.03
C SER A 88 -2.90 -10.93 -14.22
N ALA A 89 -3.80 -10.57 -15.13
CA ALA A 89 -4.17 -9.17 -15.35
C ALA A 89 -4.63 -8.55 -14.01
N THR A 90 -3.93 -7.50 -13.60
CA THR A 90 -4.08 -6.87 -12.30
C THR A 90 -4.26 -5.37 -12.48
N ARG A 91 -5.28 -4.84 -11.81
CA ARG A 91 -5.57 -3.41 -11.70
C ARG A 91 -5.74 -3.09 -10.22
N ILE A 92 -4.86 -2.27 -9.67
CA ILE A 92 -4.94 -1.81 -8.28
C ILE A 92 -4.83 -0.30 -8.27
N ASP A 93 -5.76 0.37 -7.61
CA ASP A 93 -5.74 1.79 -7.31
C ASP A 93 -5.83 1.97 -5.80
N ASP A 94 -4.78 2.53 -5.21
CA ASP A 94 -4.72 2.87 -3.80
C ASP A 94 -4.50 4.38 -3.66
N LEU A 95 -5.51 5.07 -3.15
CA LEU A 95 -5.50 6.50 -2.91
C LEU A 95 -5.59 6.75 -1.41
N MET A 96 -4.61 7.44 -0.85
CA MET A 96 -4.62 7.87 0.54
C MET A 96 -4.52 9.39 0.65
N LEU A 97 -5.35 9.97 1.49
CA LEU A 97 -5.23 11.36 1.91
C LEU A 97 -4.82 11.39 3.38
N LYS A 98 -3.61 11.88 3.63
CA LYS A 98 -3.03 12.02 4.96
C LYS A 98 -3.05 13.49 5.34
N SER A 99 -3.59 13.82 6.51
CA SER A 99 -3.63 15.19 7.01
C SER A 99 -3.12 15.24 8.44
N LYS A 100 -2.39 16.31 8.76
CA LYS A 100 -1.89 16.62 10.09
C LYS A 100 -2.20 18.08 10.38
N TYR A 101 -2.77 18.37 11.55
CA TYR A 101 -3.00 19.73 11.98
C TYR A 101 -2.41 19.92 13.37
N ALA A 102 -1.44 20.83 13.48
CA ALA A 102 -0.78 21.18 14.73
C ALA A 102 -0.94 22.70 14.97
N PRO A 103 -2.09 23.14 15.54
CA PRO A 103 -2.33 24.57 15.79
C PRO A 103 -1.39 25.16 16.84
N ASN A 104 -0.82 24.33 17.72
CA ASN A 104 0.17 24.71 18.71
C ASN A 104 1.08 23.51 19.02
N GLU A 105 2.09 23.71 19.86
CA GLU A 105 3.05 22.65 20.24
C GLU A 105 2.42 21.51 21.08
N VAL A 106 1.20 21.70 21.57
CA VAL A 106 0.51 20.77 22.48
C VAL A 106 -0.48 19.89 21.72
N HIS A 107 -1.24 20.41 20.78
CA HIS A 107 -2.31 19.67 20.12
C HIS A 107 -1.87 19.25 18.74
N THR A 108 -1.86 17.93 18.50
CA THR A 108 -1.64 17.38 17.16
C THR A 108 -2.80 16.49 16.77
N PHE A 109 -3.45 16.84 15.68
CA PHE A 109 -4.48 16.05 15.03
C PHE A 109 -3.87 15.37 13.81
N ASN A 110 -4.14 14.08 13.64
CA ASN A 110 -3.73 13.34 12.45
C ASN A 110 -4.90 12.54 11.90
N SER A 111 -5.08 12.55 10.59
CA SER A 111 -6.12 11.81 9.90
C SER A 111 -5.51 11.11 8.70
N LEU A 112 -5.99 9.88 8.45
CA LEU A 112 -5.68 9.13 7.25
C LEU A 112 -6.99 8.61 6.68
N LEU A 113 -7.28 9.01 5.45
CA LEU A 113 -8.34 8.45 4.61
C LEU A 113 -7.68 7.59 3.54
N GLN A 114 -8.24 6.42 3.28
CA GLN A 114 -7.75 5.52 2.24
C GLN A 114 -8.94 4.97 1.45
N TYR A 115 -8.82 5.01 0.14
CA TYR A 115 -9.69 4.35 -0.82
C TYR A 115 -8.83 3.40 -1.63
N TYR A 116 -9.13 2.11 -1.51
CA TYR A 116 -8.47 1.05 -2.26
C TYR A 116 -9.49 0.37 -3.15
N ASP A 117 -9.15 0.17 -4.42
CA ASP A 117 -9.91 -0.64 -5.36
C ASP A 117 -8.94 -1.55 -6.11
N GLY A 118 -9.25 -2.84 -6.18
CA GLY A 118 -8.34 -3.85 -6.69
C GLY A 118 -9.08 -4.98 -7.38
N GLU A 119 -8.65 -5.27 -8.60
CA GLU A 119 -9.09 -6.39 -9.42
C GLU A 119 -7.88 -7.16 -9.91
N ALA A 120 -7.90 -8.48 -9.77
CA ALA A 120 -6.82 -9.33 -10.25
C ALA A 120 -7.35 -10.68 -10.71
N ASP A 121 -6.97 -11.09 -11.92
CA ASP A 121 -7.11 -12.47 -12.35
C ASP A 121 -6.17 -13.38 -11.55
N MET A 122 -6.59 -14.61 -11.28
CA MET A 122 -5.87 -15.56 -10.45
C MET A 122 -5.38 -16.75 -11.28
N PRO A 123 -4.09 -16.79 -11.67
CA PRO A 123 -3.54 -17.87 -12.49
C PRO A 123 -3.69 -19.28 -11.87
N GLY A 124 -3.71 -19.33 -10.54
CA GLY A 124 -3.84 -20.55 -9.76
C GLY A 124 -2.59 -21.46 -9.77
N GLY A 125 -2.67 -22.57 -9.04
CA GLY A 125 -1.65 -23.61 -9.06
C GLY A 125 -1.75 -24.51 -10.29
N LEU A 126 -0.64 -25.13 -10.68
CA LEU A 126 -0.60 -26.20 -11.69
C LEU A 126 -0.27 -27.53 -11.01
N PHE A 127 -0.91 -28.61 -11.45
CA PHE A 127 -0.47 -29.96 -11.09
C PHE A 127 0.94 -30.23 -11.62
N SER A 128 1.70 -31.12 -10.96
CA SER A 128 3.11 -31.40 -11.29
C SER A 128 3.35 -31.73 -12.77
N ARG A 129 2.40 -32.44 -13.41
CA ARG A 129 2.45 -32.77 -14.84
C ARG A 129 2.26 -31.54 -15.75
N GLY A 130 1.44 -30.59 -15.32
CA GLY A 130 1.22 -29.31 -16.01
C GLY A 130 2.43 -28.40 -15.89
N LEU A 131 3.06 -28.35 -14.70
CA LEU A 131 4.28 -27.56 -14.47
C LEU A 131 5.44 -27.99 -15.38
N GLN A 132 5.64 -29.29 -15.58
CA GLN A 132 6.71 -29.82 -16.43
C GLN A 132 6.49 -29.57 -17.93
N ARG A 133 5.23 -29.44 -18.36
CA ARG A 133 4.88 -29.32 -19.80
C ARG A 133 4.62 -27.88 -20.22
N ARG A 134 3.91 -27.11 -19.40
CA ARG A 134 3.53 -25.72 -19.65
C ARG A 134 3.49 -24.95 -18.31
N PRO A 135 4.66 -24.57 -17.76
CA PRO A 135 4.74 -23.96 -16.43
C PRO A 135 4.03 -22.59 -16.32
N LEU A 136 3.69 -21.97 -17.45
CA LEU A 136 3.06 -20.65 -17.53
C LEU A 136 1.55 -20.72 -17.78
N ALA A 137 1.02 -21.89 -18.09
CA ALA A 137 -0.39 -22.08 -18.43
C ALA A 137 -1.31 -21.89 -17.21
N VAL A 138 -2.60 -21.73 -17.50
CA VAL A 138 -3.66 -21.52 -16.52
C VAL A 138 -4.59 -22.73 -16.54
N HIS A 139 -5.05 -23.17 -15.37
CA HIS A 139 -6.09 -24.20 -15.22
C HIS A 139 -7.38 -23.67 -14.61
N ALA A 140 -7.40 -22.41 -14.16
CA ALA A 140 -8.55 -21.75 -13.55
C ALA A 140 -8.91 -20.45 -14.30
N PRO A 141 -9.39 -20.53 -15.56
CA PRO A 141 -9.60 -19.36 -16.42
C PRO A 141 -10.77 -18.45 -16.03
N LEU A 142 -11.55 -18.82 -15.01
CA LEU A 142 -12.72 -18.07 -14.53
C LEU A 142 -12.46 -17.43 -13.16
N ARG A 143 -11.25 -17.52 -12.62
CA ARG A 143 -10.98 -17.12 -11.24
C ARG A 143 -10.41 -15.71 -11.21
N SER A 144 -11.21 -14.77 -10.71
CA SER A 144 -10.80 -13.40 -10.45
C SER A 144 -11.08 -13.03 -8.99
N PHE A 145 -10.33 -12.05 -8.49
CA PHE A 145 -10.54 -11.41 -7.21
C PHE A 145 -10.89 -9.95 -7.45
N LEU A 146 -11.96 -9.48 -6.81
CA LEU A 146 -12.32 -8.07 -6.73
C LEU A 146 -12.43 -7.68 -5.27
N GLY A 147 -11.93 -6.48 -4.93
CA GLY A 147 -12.05 -5.95 -3.58
C GLY A 147 -11.88 -4.44 -3.57
N ALA A 148 -12.84 -3.76 -2.95
CA ALA A 148 -12.76 -2.35 -2.63
C ALA A 148 -12.80 -2.15 -1.12
N SER A 149 -12.06 -1.17 -0.61
CA SER A 149 -12.02 -0.81 0.80
C SER A 149 -11.97 0.70 0.97
N GLN A 150 -12.72 1.19 1.96
CA GLN A 150 -12.66 2.58 2.41
C GLN A 150 -12.33 2.57 3.90
N ALA A 151 -11.28 3.28 4.29
CA ALA A 151 -10.84 3.35 5.68
C ALA A 151 -10.55 4.79 6.08
N GLY A 152 -11.06 5.19 7.25
CA GLY A 152 -10.75 6.48 7.88
C GLY A 152 -10.24 6.26 9.29
N LYS A 153 -9.09 6.86 9.64
CA LYS A 153 -8.48 6.76 10.96
C LYS A 153 -8.09 8.15 11.49
N PRO A 154 -9.01 8.88 12.14
CA PRO A 154 -8.68 10.08 12.86
C PRO A 154 -8.03 9.73 14.21
N ARG A 155 -7.04 10.53 14.62
CA ARG A 155 -6.42 10.46 15.95
C ARG A 155 -6.09 11.86 16.42
N LEU A 156 -6.38 12.10 17.69
CA LEU A 156 -5.96 13.28 18.42
C LEU A 156 -4.88 12.86 19.42
N SER A 157 -3.79 13.61 19.46
CA SER A 157 -2.73 13.44 20.44
C SER A 157 -2.54 14.75 21.21
N VAL A 158 -2.55 14.63 22.53
CA VAL A 158 -2.20 15.69 23.49
C VAL A 158 -1.09 15.11 24.36
N PRO A 159 0.07 15.77 24.54
CA PRO A 159 1.10 15.30 25.43
C PRO A 159 0.52 15.23 26.84
N ALA A 160 0.76 14.12 27.54
CA ALA A 160 0.47 14.04 28.96
C ALA A 160 1.29 15.15 29.65
N GLY A 161 0.61 16.06 30.34
CA GLY A 161 1.27 17.16 31.04
C GLY A 161 2.40 16.62 31.92
N GLN A 162 3.59 17.19 31.77
CA GLN A 162 4.64 16.99 32.77
C GLN A 162 4.11 17.54 34.10
N PRO A 163 4.11 16.75 35.20
CA PRO A 163 3.85 17.33 36.50
C PRO A 163 4.96 18.36 36.80
N ALA A 164 4.52 19.53 37.27
CA ALA A 164 5.38 20.61 37.76
C ALA A 164 6.22 20.17 38.95
#